data_AF-A0A914AMP3-F1
#
_entry.id   AF-A0A914AMP3-F1
#
_cell.length_a   1.000
_cell.length_b   1.000
_cell.length_c   1.000
_cell.angle_alpha   90.00
_cell.angle_beta   90.00
_cell.angle_gamma   90.00
#
_symmetry.space_group_name_H-M   'P 1'
#
loop_
_entity.id
_entity.type
_entity.pdbx_description
1 polymer ?
#
loop_
_entity_poly.entity_id
_entity_poly.type
_entity_poly.pdbx_seq_one_letter_code
_entity_poly.pdbx_strand_id
1 'polypeptide(L)'
;MRRNRKVILLVCIGLCLIAGVQYVRFKREKADRKMAPEIRRKGAEVQHTDLGRAGSNQLKPDQTGKELRVALISQLSQNKSVGSGSGSTGNNTTKKGFGQTYYKWNDLVSHSWKTLPLKKSKKGSLVPGLTREEATKAVIYTRIPKTGSRFMLDLIRSAADKNKFYMIYSVVFNHSGVIQDRFARAVGRIRPPFLLARQLFFIDFTEFKMAQPTYFSMIRDPVDRLVSSFNFNRFGDGTRNKWHKMFRGNKNLTLDDCILHNETECSIESASVTIRYFCGHDLRCKTPSDWSLGRAMVNVMRYYSVVGLTEDYDGTLKVLEKRLPHFFKGLPGLYTRANGKIKTASKKKYRPSPVAEEVLRQRLHLEYTFYNFVKSRLHNLKKALAI
;
A
#
# COMPACT_ATOMS: atom_id res chain seq x y z
N MET A 1 22.43 -3.17 -61.56
CA MET A 1 20.97 -3.04 -61.32
C MET A 1 20.44 -3.43 -59.92
N ARG A 2 21.22 -4.05 -59.00
CA ARG A 2 20.71 -4.45 -57.66
C ARG A 2 20.80 -3.38 -56.55
N ARG A 3 21.54 -2.29 -56.73
CA ARG A 3 21.71 -1.23 -55.72
C ARG A 3 20.53 -0.23 -55.67
N ASN A 4 19.87 0.03 -56.81
CA ASN A 4 18.74 0.99 -56.87
C ASN A 4 17.43 0.46 -56.28
N ARG A 5 17.20 -0.87 -56.26
CA ARG A 5 15.96 -1.44 -55.68
C ARG A 5 15.89 -1.30 -54.15
N LYS A 6 17.03 -1.32 -53.45
CA LYS A 6 17.07 -1.16 -51.98
C LYS A 6 16.81 0.28 -51.55
N VAL A 7 17.29 1.26 -52.32
CA VAL A 7 17.05 2.69 -52.05
C VAL A 7 15.58 3.04 -52.28
N ILE A 8 14.96 2.55 -53.36
CA ILE A 8 13.54 2.76 -53.64
C ILE A 8 12.66 2.14 -52.54
N LEU A 9 12.98 0.93 -52.07
CA LEU A 9 12.22 0.28 -50.99
C LEU A 9 12.31 1.05 -49.66
N LEU A 10 13.48 1.59 -49.31
CA LEU A 10 13.66 2.40 -48.10
C LEU A 10 12.93 3.75 -48.19
N VAL A 11 12.92 4.38 -49.36
CA VAL A 11 12.15 5.62 -49.60
C VAL A 11 10.64 5.36 -49.51
N CYS A 12 10.14 4.25 -50.06
CA CYS A 12 8.73 3.87 -49.95
C CYS A 12 8.31 3.58 -48.51
N ILE A 13 9.14 2.89 -47.72
CA ILE A 13 8.88 2.63 -46.29
C ILE A 13 8.88 3.95 -45.50
N GLY A 14 9.82 4.86 -45.79
CA GLY A 14 9.87 6.18 -45.16
C GLY A 14 8.62 7.01 -45.44
N LEU A 15 8.16 7.05 -46.69
CA LEU A 15 6.94 7.76 -47.08
C LEU A 15 5.67 7.14 -46.46
N CYS A 16 5.57 5.81 -46.38
CA CYS A 16 4.46 5.14 -45.69
C CYS A 16 4.42 5.44 -44.18
N LEU A 17 5.58 5.53 -43.52
CA LEU A 17 5.64 5.87 -42.09
C LEU A 17 5.23 7.32 -41.84
N ILE A 18 5.65 8.26 -42.70
CA ILE A 18 5.26 9.68 -42.60
C ILE A 18 3.75 9.84 -42.85
N ALA A 19 3.20 9.17 -43.87
CA ALA A 19 1.76 9.17 -44.13
C ALA A 19 0.95 8.53 -42.99
N GLY A 20 1.45 7.43 -42.39
CA GLY A 20 0.84 6.79 -41.24
C GLY A 20 0.80 7.69 -40.00
N VAL A 21 1.89 8.40 -39.70
CA VAL A 21 1.97 9.35 -38.58
C VAL A 21 1.03 10.54 -38.79
N GLN A 22 0.96 11.08 -40.02
CA GLN A 22 0.03 12.16 -40.36
C GLN A 22 -1.44 11.71 -40.28
N TYR A 23 -1.76 10.49 -40.71
CA TYR A 23 -3.12 9.94 -40.62
C TYR A 23 -3.59 9.73 -39.16
N VAL A 24 -2.70 9.23 -38.29
CA VAL A 24 -2.99 9.09 -36.85
C VAL A 24 -3.19 10.45 -36.19
N ARG A 25 -2.39 11.47 -36.57
CA ARG A 25 -2.53 12.84 -36.04
C ARG A 25 -3.84 13.50 -36.49
N PHE A 26 -4.22 13.30 -37.75
CA PHE A 26 -5.50 13.78 -38.30
C PHE A 26 -6.72 13.10 -37.66
N LYS A 27 -6.66 11.78 -37.39
CA LYS A 27 -7.73 11.08 -36.64
C LYS A 27 -7.87 11.59 -35.20
N ARG A 28 -6.76 11.97 -34.56
CA ARG A 28 -6.77 12.51 -33.19
C ARG A 28 -7.41 13.91 -33.13
N GLU A 29 -7.07 14.80 -34.07
CA GLU A 29 -7.71 16.12 -34.19
C GLU A 29 -9.21 16.04 -34.53
N LYS A 30 -9.64 15.08 -35.35
CA LYS A 30 -11.07 14.84 -35.63
C LYS A 30 -11.83 14.30 -34.42
N ALA A 31 -11.19 13.50 -33.56
CA ALA A 31 -11.79 13.01 -32.31
C ALA A 31 -11.94 14.15 -31.28
N ASP A 32 -10.91 14.99 -31.14
CA ASP A 32 -10.92 16.12 -30.20
C ASP A 32 -11.93 17.22 -30.62
N ARG A 33 -12.11 17.47 -31.93
CA ARG A 33 -13.15 18.41 -32.42
C ARG A 33 -14.58 17.90 -32.25
N LYS A 34 -14.82 16.58 -32.25
CA LYS A 34 -16.16 16.01 -32.02
C LYS A 34 -16.59 16.02 -30.56
N MET A 35 -15.64 16.12 -29.62
CA MET A 35 -15.90 16.09 -28.18
C MET A 35 -16.19 17.49 -27.57
N ALA A 36 -15.93 18.57 -28.33
CA ALA A 36 -16.01 19.95 -27.87
C ALA A 36 -17.41 20.63 -27.83
N PRO A 37 -18.49 20.19 -28.53
CA PRO A 37 -19.78 20.87 -28.41
C PRO A 37 -20.77 20.26 -27.40
N GLU A 38 -20.53 19.06 -26.88
CA GLU A 38 -21.56 18.30 -26.13
C GLU A 38 -21.62 18.59 -24.62
N ILE A 39 -20.68 19.39 -24.11
CA ILE A 39 -20.63 19.82 -22.70
C ILE A 39 -21.33 21.19 -22.48
N ARG A 40 -21.71 21.90 -23.55
CA ARG A 40 -22.34 23.24 -23.46
C ARG A 40 -23.86 23.27 -23.60
N ARG A 41 -24.52 22.12 -23.80
CA ARG A 41 -25.99 22.00 -24.00
C ARG A 41 -26.79 21.36 -22.84
N LYS A 42 -26.16 21.01 -21.71
CA LYS A 42 -26.87 20.44 -20.54
C LYS A 42 -26.88 21.34 -19.29
N GLY A 43 -26.75 22.65 -19.49
CA GLY A 43 -26.70 23.65 -18.40
C GLY A 43 -27.73 24.77 -18.47
N ALA A 44 -28.70 24.71 -19.39
CA ALA A 44 -29.68 25.78 -19.56
C ALA A 44 -31.01 25.22 -20.09
N GLU A 45 -31.74 24.51 -19.25
CA GLU A 45 -33.19 24.31 -19.37
C GLU A 45 -33.67 23.68 -18.06
N VAL A 46 -34.35 24.47 -17.23
CA VAL A 46 -35.58 24.15 -16.49
C VAL A 46 -35.80 25.31 -15.50
N GLN A 47 -36.58 26.30 -15.93
CA GLN A 47 -37.39 27.14 -15.05
C GLN A 47 -38.78 27.29 -15.68
N HIS A 48 -39.79 27.25 -14.81
CA HIS A 48 -41.21 27.56 -14.98
C HIS A 48 -42.15 26.52 -15.63
N THR A 49 -42.84 25.77 -14.77
CA THR A 49 -44.32 25.77 -14.71
C THR A 49 -44.79 25.43 -13.28
N ASP A 50 -45.60 26.33 -12.72
CA ASP A 50 -46.33 26.20 -11.45
C ASP A 50 -47.53 25.24 -11.55
N LEU A 51 -47.86 24.56 -10.43
CA LEU A 51 -49.18 24.53 -9.75
C LEU A 51 -49.26 23.36 -8.76
N GLY A 52 -49.64 23.62 -7.50
CA GLY A 52 -50.23 22.58 -6.62
C GLY A 52 -49.84 22.49 -5.14
N ARG A 53 -49.90 23.60 -4.39
CA ARG A 53 -50.39 23.75 -3.00
C ARG A 53 -50.54 22.49 -2.10
N ALA A 54 -49.75 22.39 -1.03
CA ALA A 54 -50.21 22.03 0.34
C ALA A 54 -49.09 22.15 1.39
N GLY A 55 -49.40 22.76 2.53
CA GLY A 55 -48.74 22.45 3.81
C GLY A 55 -47.59 23.35 4.27
N SER A 56 -47.92 24.56 4.69
CA SER A 56 -47.08 25.45 5.50
C SER A 56 -46.71 24.85 6.86
N ASN A 57 -45.44 24.90 7.23
CA ASN A 57 -45.02 25.32 8.58
C ASN A 57 -43.62 25.95 8.52
N GLN A 58 -43.59 27.24 8.80
CA GLN A 58 -42.39 28.07 8.93
C GLN A 58 -41.66 27.74 10.24
N LEU A 59 -40.34 27.64 10.20
CA LEU A 59 -39.44 28.06 11.28
C LEU A 59 -38.16 28.62 10.66
N LYS A 60 -37.80 29.84 11.09
CA LYS A 60 -36.76 30.72 10.54
C LYS A 60 -35.33 30.17 10.78
N PRO A 61 -34.33 30.59 9.97
CA PRO A 61 -32.95 30.14 10.11
C PRO A 61 -32.23 30.98 11.18
N ASP A 62 -31.75 30.31 12.24
CA ASP A 62 -30.89 30.94 13.26
C ASP A 62 -29.41 30.74 12.94
N GLN A 63 -28.66 31.79 13.21
CA GLN A 63 -27.23 31.94 12.99
C GLN A 63 -26.45 31.13 14.03
N THR A 64 -25.76 30.06 13.64
CA THR A 64 -24.69 29.47 14.47
C THR A 64 -23.67 28.70 13.62
N GLY A 65 -23.20 29.33 12.55
CA GLY A 65 -21.97 28.95 11.89
C GLY A 65 -20.77 29.51 12.65
N LYS A 66 -20.30 28.85 13.74
CA LYS A 66 -18.89 28.93 14.23
C LYS A 66 -18.46 28.06 15.43
N GLU A 67 -19.28 27.19 16.04
CA GLU A 67 -18.87 26.50 17.29
C GLU A 67 -18.73 24.95 17.28
N LEU A 68 -18.66 24.28 16.12
CA LEU A 68 -18.47 22.81 16.09
C LEU A 68 -17.05 22.33 15.73
N ARG A 69 -16.02 23.19 15.88
CA ARG A 69 -14.62 22.84 15.61
C ARG A 69 -13.66 22.85 16.82
N VAL A 70 -14.15 22.98 18.04
CA VAL A 70 -13.28 23.04 19.24
C VAL A 70 -13.47 21.87 20.23
N ALA A 71 -14.48 21.01 20.07
CA ALA A 71 -14.74 19.92 21.02
C ALA A 71 -13.99 18.58 20.79
N LEU A 72 -12.79 18.57 20.18
CA LEU A 72 -12.00 17.33 19.99
C LEU A 72 -10.54 17.40 20.51
N ILE A 73 -10.14 18.44 21.24
CA ILE A 73 -8.74 18.58 21.71
C ILE A 73 -8.58 18.57 23.25
N SER A 74 -9.65 18.48 24.05
CA SER A 74 -9.53 18.66 25.52
C SER A 74 -9.54 17.40 26.42
N GLN A 75 -9.25 16.19 25.95
CA GLN A 75 -9.21 15.01 26.85
C GLN A 75 -8.04 14.02 26.65
N LEU A 76 -6.86 14.49 26.22
CA LEU A 76 -5.62 13.69 26.28
C LEU A 76 -4.55 14.24 27.23
N SER A 77 -4.94 15.14 28.14
CA SER A 77 -4.09 15.61 29.23
C SER A 77 -4.69 15.25 30.58
N GLN A 78 -4.59 13.97 30.95
CA GLN A 78 -4.59 13.50 32.35
C GLN A 78 -4.25 12.01 32.34
N ASN A 79 -2.97 11.70 32.54
CA ASN A 79 -2.51 10.57 33.34
C ASN A 79 -1.03 10.77 33.66
N LYS A 80 -0.82 11.42 34.80
CA LYS A 80 0.45 11.54 35.51
C LYS A 80 0.91 10.16 35.98
N SER A 81 2.21 9.94 35.80
CA SER A 81 3.13 9.26 36.73
C SER A 81 2.54 8.36 37.83
N VAL A 82 2.80 7.06 37.71
CA VAL A 82 3.19 6.24 38.87
C VAL A 82 4.43 5.47 38.45
N GLY A 83 5.56 5.81 39.07
CA GLY A 83 6.80 5.07 38.99
C GLY A 83 6.79 3.90 39.97
N SER A 84 7.43 2.81 39.58
CA SER A 84 7.95 1.80 40.50
C SER A 84 9.18 1.21 39.80
N GLY A 85 10.34 1.52 40.36
CA GLY A 85 11.62 1.09 39.83
C GLY A 85 11.94 -0.36 40.19
N SER A 86 12.80 -0.96 39.39
CA SER A 86 13.84 -1.87 39.89
C SER A 86 15.08 -1.58 39.05
N GLY A 87 16.06 -0.99 39.72
CA GLY A 87 17.38 -0.75 39.17
C GLY A 87 18.17 -2.05 39.13
N SER A 88 18.94 -2.23 38.06
CA SER A 88 20.21 -2.95 38.15
C SER A 88 21.26 -2.07 37.49
N THR A 89 22.14 -1.56 38.33
CA THR A 89 23.36 -0.86 38.00
C THR A 89 24.36 -1.87 37.46
N GLY A 90 24.86 -1.61 36.25
CA GLY A 90 25.96 -2.37 35.65
C GLY A 90 26.81 -1.42 34.83
N ASN A 91 27.90 -0.94 35.44
CA ASN A 91 29.03 -0.35 34.71
C ASN A 91 29.62 -1.42 33.79
N ASN A 92 29.77 -1.13 32.49
CA ASN A 92 31.08 -1.13 31.82
C ASN A 92 30.97 -1.00 30.29
N THR A 93 31.96 -0.26 29.79
CA THR A 93 32.60 -0.36 28.48
C THR A 93 31.78 -0.06 27.21
N THR A 94 32.10 1.12 26.68
CA THR A 94 32.01 1.56 25.29
C THR A 94 32.29 0.47 24.26
N LYS A 95 31.25 -0.24 23.82
CA LYS A 95 31.24 -0.84 22.47
C LYS A 95 30.73 0.21 21.50
N LYS A 96 31.61 0.75 20.65
CA LYS A 96 31.25 1.51 19.43
C LYS A 96 30.51 0.56 18.46
N GLY A 97 29.27 0.22 18.78
CA GLY A 97 28.36 -0.51 17.91
C GLY A 97 27.57 0.45 17.03
N PHE A 98 27.11 -0.05 15.88
CA PHE A 98 26.01 0.57 15.14
C PHE A 98 24.87 0.85 16.14
N GLY A 99 24.50 2.13 16.35
CA GLY A 99 23.55 2.56 17.39
C GLY A 99 22.13 2.02 17.21
N GLN A 100 21.12 2.73 17.72
CA GLN A 100 19.71 2.35 17.55
C GLN A 100 19.38 2.05 16.07
N THR A 101 18.82 0.86 15.81
CA THR A 101 18.44 0.37 14.46
C THR A 101 16.96 0.54 14.17
N TYR A 102 16.11 0.61 15.21
CA TYR A 102 14.66 0.62 15.09
C TYR A 102 14.04 1.98 15.43
N TYR A 103 13.25 2.51 14.51
CA TYR A 103 12.59 3.81 14.62
C TYR A 103 11.09 3.70 14.36
N LYS A 104 10.29 4.38 15.17
CA LYS A 104 8.85 4.58 14.91
C LYS A 104 8.63 5.91 14.22
N TRP A 105 7.73 5.94 13.24
CA TRP A 105 7.42 7.16 12.49
C TRP A 105 5.91 7.38 12.39
N ASN A 106 5.46 8.63 12.57
CA ASN A 106 4.09 9.04 12.26
C ASN A 106 4.13 10.04 11.09
N ASP A 107 4.05 9.52 9.86
CA ASP A 107 4.18 10.30 8.62
C ASP A 107 3.06 11.34 8.39
N LEU A 108 2.00 11.34 9.20
CA LEU A 108 0.97 12.38 9.17
C LEU A 108 1.35 13.63 9.99
N VAL A 109 2.29 13.50 10.92
CA VAL A 109 2.77 14.62 11.74
C VAL A 109 3.96 15.28 11.05
N SER A 110 3.80 16.54 10.64
CA SER A 110 4.73 17.29 9.79
C SER A 110 6.19 17.33 10.28
N HIS A 111 6.43 17.20 11.59
CA HIS A 111 7.75 17.28 12.20
C HIS A 111 8.31 15.93 12.70
N SER A 112 7.54 14.85 12.62
CA SER A 112 7.94 13.55 13.18
C SER A 112 9.13 12.93 12.44
N TRP A 113 9.38 13.30 11.19
CA TRP A 113 10.52 12.81 10.43
C TRP A 113 11.86 13.23 11.05
N LYS A 114 11.89 14.27 11.90
CA LYS A 114 13.10 14.73 12.59
C LYS A 114 13.68 13.72 13.57
N THR A 115 12.89 12.73 14.01
CA THR A 115 13.34 11.66 14.91
C THR A 115 13.98 10.48 14.19
N LEU A 116 13.96 10.48 12.84
CA LEU A 116 14.53 9.42 12.02
C LEU A 116 16.06 9.55 11.92
N PRO A 117 16.76 8.50 11.49
CA PRO A 117 18.18 8.61 11.16
C PRO A 117 18.31 9.42 9.86
N LEU A 118 18.62 10.70 9.99
CA LEU A 118 18.69 11.64 8.86
C LEU A 118 20.09 11.73 8.26
N LYS A 119 20.14 12.07 6.97
CA LYS A 119 21.38 12.48 6.30
C LYS A 119 21.93 13.73 6.98
N LYS A 120 23.25 13.85 7.08
CA LYS A 120 23.89 15.10 7.49
C LYS A 120 23.66 16.14 6.39
N SER A 121 23.05 17.27 6.72
CA SER A 121 22.91 18.40 5.80
C SER A 121 23.89 19.51 6.19
N LYS A 122 24.58 20.10 5.19
CA LYS A 122 25.31 21.36 5.40
C LYS A 122 24.28 22.49 5.53
N LYS A 123 24.49 23.40 6.49
CA LYS A 123 23.62 24.55 6.76
C LYS A 123 23.42 25.34 5.45
N GLY A 124 22.18 25.55 5.02
CA GLY A 124 21.84 26.26 3.76
C GLY A 124 21.72 25.38 2.50
N SER A 125 22.04 24.08 2.55
CA SER A 125 21.85 23.18 1.40
C SER A 125 20.42 22.61 1.37
N LEU A 126 19.76 22.71 0.21
CA LEU A 126 18.54 21.94 -0.10
C LEU A 126 18.88 20.46 0.03
N VAL A 127 18.32 19.77 1.04
CA VAL A 127 18.53 18.32 1.18
C VAL A 127 17.92 17.65 -0.05
N PRO A 128 18.73 17.05 -0.95
CA PRO A 128 18.21 16.47 -2.17
C PRO A 128 17.32 15.27 -1.84
N GLY A 129 16.41 14.96 -2.75
CA GLY A 129 15.66 13.70 -2.71
C GLY A 129 16.57 12.47 -2.74
N LEU A 130 15.97 11.29 -2.67
CA LEU A 130 16.73 10.04 -2.75
C LEU A 130 17.53 9.99 -4.07
N THR A 131 18.84 9.80 -3.99
CA THR A 131 19.71 9.68 -5.18
C THR A 131 19.72 8.25 -5.72
N ARG A 132 20.21 8.05 -6.95
CA ARG A 132 20.27 6.71 -7.58
C ARG A 132 21.13 5.73 -6.78
N GLU A 133 22.27 6.16 -6.26
CA GLU A 133 23.13 5.32 -5.43
C GLU A 133 22.43 4.94 -4.12
N GLU A 134 21.84 5.93 -3.45
CA GLU A 134 21.12 5.72 -2.18
C GLU A 134 19.91 4.81 -2.33
N ALA A 135 19.21 4.88 -3.47
CA ALA A 135 18.04 4.06 -3.76
C ALA A 135 18.35 2.56 -3.79
N THR A 136 19.59 2.16 -4.15
CA THR A 136 20.03 0.75 -4.07
C THR A 136 20.08 0.22 -2.63
N LYS A 137 20.13 1.12 -1.66
CA LYS A 137 20.20 0.86 -0.20
C LYS A 137 18.92 1.32 0.51
N ALA A 138 17.83 1.57 -0.22
CA ALA A 138 16.55 1.98 0.30
C ALA A 138 15.46 0.98 -0.09
N VAL A 139 14.84 0.35 0.92
CA VAL A 139 13.79 -0.64 0.70
C VAL A 139 12.48 -0.17 1.34
N ILE A 140 11.37 -0.28 0.62
CA ILE A 140 10.03 -0.04 1.15
C ILE A 140 9.26 -1.35 1.19
N TYR A 141 8.80 -1.73 2.38
CA TYR A 141 7.83 -2.79 2.59
C TYR A 141 6.41 -2.19 2.58
N THR A 142 5.70 -2.33 1.47
CA THR A 142 4.27 -1.97 1.41
C THR A 142 3.46 -3.08 2.07
N ARG A 143 3.04 -2.82 3.30
CA ARG A 143 2.30 -3.77 4.10
C ARG A 143 0.83 -3.80 3.68
N ILE A 144 0.35 -4.98 3.33
CA ILE A 144 -1.07 -5.21 3.12
C ILE A 144 -1.67 -5.81 4.40
N PRO A 145 -2.84 -5.35 4.88
CA PRO A 145 -3.49 -5.95 6.02
C PRO A 145 -3.77 -7.45 5.81
N LYS A 146 -3.61 -8.23 6.89
CA LYS A 146 -3.96 -9.66 6.96
C LYS A 146 -3.11 -10.60 6.07
N THR A 147 -1.91 -10.17 5.69
CA THR A 147 -0.93 -10.96 4.90
C THR A 147 0.31 -11.37 5.71
N GLY A 148 0.15 -11.60 7.02
CA GLY A 148 1.26 -11.98 7.91
C GLY A 148 2.24 -10.84 8.25
N SER A 149 1.90 -9.58 7.92
CA SER A 149 2.84 -8.45 8.03
C SER A 149 3.40 -8.20 9.44
N ARG A 150 2.65 -8.53 10.50
CA ARG A 150 3.13 -8.35 11.88
C ARG A 150 4.32 -9.23 12.17
N PHE A 151 4.23 -10.50 11.76
CA PHE A 151 5.31 -11.44 11.94
C PHE A 151 6.52 -11.09 11.06
N MET A 152 6.29 -10.62 9.84
CA MET A 152 7.35 -10.09 8.98
C MET A 152 8.11 -8.93 9.65
N LEU A 153 7.44 -8.02 10.35
CA LEU A 153 8.11 -6.93 11.08
C LEU A 153 9.02 -7.43 12.19
N ASP A 154 8.60 -8.46 12.93
CA ASP A 154 9.42 -9.04 14.00
C ASP A 154 10.70 -9.64 13.41
N LEU A 155 10.60 -10.35 12.29
CA LEU A 155 11.75 -10.87 11.55
C LEU A 155 12.66 -9.75 11.01
N ILE A 156 12.07 -8.70 10.40
CA ILE A 156 12.81 -7.54 9.89
C ILE A 156 13.55 -6.83 11.01
N ARG A 157 12.96 -6.72 12.21
CA ARG A 157 13.60 -6.09 13.36
C ARG A 157 14.86 -6.85 13.76
N SER A 158 14.76 -8.18 13.90
CA SER A 158 15.94 -9.01 14.17
C SER A 158 16.97 -8.96 13.03
N ALA A 159 16.52 -8.85 11.78
CA ALA A 159 17.40 -8.70 10.63
C ALA A 159 18.11 -7.33 10.61
N ALA A 160 17.47 -6.26 11.07
CA ALA A 160 18.06 -4.92 11.17
C ALA A 160 19.24 -4.90 12.14
N ASP A 161 19.08 -5.54 13.30
CA ASP A 161 20.14 -5.66 14.31
C ASP A 161 21.32 -6.47 13.80
N LYS A 162 21.04 -7.55 13.06
CA LYS A 162 22.05 -8.43 12.48
C LYS A 162 22.80 -7.78 11.30
N ASN A 163 22.05 -7.24 10.35
CA ASN A 163 22.55 -6.78 9.05
C ASN A 163 22.85 -5.27 9.01
N LYS A 164 22.69 -4.56 10.14
CA LYS A 164 23.11 -3.16 10.34
C LYS A 164 22.46 -2.18 9.36
N PHE A 165 21.14 -2.20 9.29
CA PHE A 165 20.34 -1.20 8.58
C PHE A 165 19.30 -0.57 9.51
N TYR A 166 18.76 0.57 9.10
CA TYR A 166 17.69 1.23 9.85
C TYR A 166 16.32 0.67 9.49
N MET A 167 15.65 0.05 10.45
CA MET A 167 14.24 -0.33 10.32
C MET A 167 13.36 0.83 10.78
N ILE A 168 12.51 1.31 9.88
CA ILE A 168 11.55 2.37 10.17
C ILE A 168 10.16 1.77 10.08
N TYR A 169 9.45 1.78 11.19
CA TYR A 169 8.08 1.32 11.30
C TYR A 169 7.12 2.50 11.40
N SER A 170 6.24 2.67 10.42
CA SER A 170 5.20 3.68 10.57
C SER A 170 4.04 3.17 11.41
N VAL A 171 3.65 3.97 12.40
CA VAL A 171 2.50 3.71 13.27
C VAL A 171 1.16 4.10 12.63
N VAL A 172 1.20 4.69 11.43
CA VAL A 172 0.01 5.07 10.68
C VAL A 172 -0.49 3.84 9.92
N PHE A 173 -1.81 3.65 9.93
CA PHE A 173 -2.51 2.60 9.19
C PHE A 173 -3.36 3.16 8.04
N ASN A 174 -3.68 4.46 8.07
CA ASN A 174 -4.39 5.14 6.99
C ASN A 174 -3.50 5.21 5.74
N HIS A 175 -3.92 4.57 4.66
CA HIS A 175 -3.22 4.51 3.39
C HIS A 175 -3.66 5.65 2.42
N SER A 176 -4.86 6.21 2.59
CA SER A 176 -5.45 7.19 1.65
C SER A 176 -5.11 8.64 1.98
N GLY A 177 -4.76 8.95 3.23
CA GLY A 177 -4.46 10.33 3.69
C GLY A 177 -3.02 10.81 3.43
N VAL A 178 -2.24 10.09 2.63
CA VAL A 178 -0.82 10.39 2.40
C VAL A 178 -0.68 11.42 1.28
N ILE A 179 -0.03 12.55 1.59
CA ILE A 179 0.43 13.51 0.58
C ILE A 179 1.74 12.98 -0.01
N GLN A 180 1.68 12.45 -1.23
CA GLN A 180 2.77 11.68 -1.85
C GLN A 180 4.10 12.43 -1.92
N ASP A 181 4.10 13.70 -2.38
CA ASP A 181 5.31 14.53 -2.46
C ASP A 181 5.97 14.71 -1.08
N ARG A 182 5.18 15.03 -0.06
CA ARG A 182 5.67 15.20 1.32
C ARG A 182 6.26 13.91 1.85
N PHE A 183 5.60 12.78 1.60
CA PHE A 183 6.09 11.47 1.99
C PHE A 183 7.41 11.13 1.28
N ALA A 184 7.48 11.28 -0.05
CA ALA A 184 8.67 11.02 -0.84
C ALA A 184 9.86 11.89 -0.38
N ARG A 185 9.63 13.19 -0.14
CA ARG A 185 10.64 14.11 0.40
C ARG A 185 11.11 13.71 1.80
N ALA A 186 10.20 13.29 2.68
CA ALA A 186 10.59 12.82 4.00
C ALA A 186 11.42 11.53 3.93
N VAL A 187 11.04 10.58 3.05
CA VAL A 187 11.81 9.36 2.80
C VAL A 187 13.20 9.67 2.23
N GLY A 188 13.28 10.63 1.30
CA GLY A 188 14.54 11.08 0.71
C GLY A 188 15.53 11.72 1.70
N ARG A 189 15.09 12.09 2.91
CA ARG A 189 15.97 12.62 3.98
C ARG A 189 16.58 11.55 4.86
N ILE A 190 16.04 10.33 4.82
CA ILE A 190 16.49 9.21 5.64
C ILE A 190 17.87 8.77 5.15
N ARG A 191 18.78 8.50 6.10
CA ARG A 191 20.12 8.02 5.85
C ARG A 191 20.08 6.52 5.47
N PRO A 192 20.53 6.11 4.26
CA PRO A 192 20.67 4.70 3.92
C PRO A 192 21.82 4.01 4.69
N PRO A 193 21.82 2.67 4.83
CA PRO A 193 20.77 1.74 4.38
C PRO A 193 19.55 1.74 5.31
N PHE A 194 18.34 1.72 4.74
CA PHE A 194 17.10 1.66 5.51
C PHE A 194 16.03 0.78 4.85
N LEU A 195 15.15 0.24 5.70
CA LEU A 195 13.92 -0.44 5.32
C LEU A 195 12.74 0.25 6.02
N LEU A 196 11.85 0.84 5.22
CA LEU A 196 10.62 1.48 5.68
C LEU A 196 9.42 0.55 5.52
N ALA A 197 8.78 0.17 6.62
CA ALA A 197 7.56 -0.63 6.61
C ALA A 197 6.32 0.23 6.89
N ARG A 198 5.40 0.28 5.92
CA ARG A 198 4.21 1.13 5.94
C ARG A 198 3.02 0.45 5.26
N GLN A 199 1.82 0.59 5.82
CA GLN A 199 0.59 0.29 5.07
C GLN A 199 0.27 1.44 4.11
N LEU A 200 0.78 1.34 2.88
CA LEU A 200 0.80 2.42 1.92
C LEU A 200 0.56 1.87 0.50
N PHE A 201 -0.24 2.60 -0.28
CA PHE A 201 -0.39 2.33 -1.71
C PHE A 201 0.88 2.69 -2.46
N PHE A 202 1.16 2.01 -3.58
CA PHE A 202 2.35 2.30 -4.38
C PHE A 202 2.48 3.80 -4.72
N ILE A 203 3.68 4.34 -4.50
CA ILE A 203 4.07 5.71 -4.85
C ILE A 203 5.22 5.62 -5.85
N ASP A 204 5.08 6.34 -6.97
CA ASP A 204 6.14 6.51 -7.95
C ASP A 204 7.00 7.72 -7.53
N PHE A 205 8.22 7.47 -7.06
CA PHE A 205 9.15 8.52 -6.62
C PHE A 205 9.70 9.32 -7.81
N THR A 206 9.64 8.76 -9.02
CA THR A 206 10.12 9.43 -10.23
C THR A 206 9.24 10.62 -10.60
N GLU A 207 7.95 10.60 -10.23
CA GLU A 207 7.03 11.74 -10.36
C GLU A 207 7.51 12.96 -9.55
N PHE A 208 8.29 12.73 -8.48
CA PHE A 208 8.85 13.78 -7.63
C PHE A 208 10.34 14.07 -7.93
N LYS A 209 10.83 13.65 -9.10
CA LYS A 209 12.24 13.81 -9.53
C LYS A 209 13.24 13.18 -8.55
N MET A 210 12.85 12.06 -7.92
CA MET A 210 13.69 11.27 -7.03
C MET A 210 14.00 9.91 -7.63
N ALA A 211 15.09 9.28 -7.16
CA ALA A 211 15.34 7.89 -7.49
C ALA A 211 14.30 6.98 -6.80
N GLN A 212 13.92 5.92 -7.50
CA GLN A 212 12.92 4.97 -7.02
C GLN A 212 13.55 3.99 -6.01
N PRO A 213 13.07 3.92 -4.75
CA PRO A 213 13.49 2.89 -3.81
C PRO A 213 12.99 1.51 -4.24
N THR A 214 13.66 0.45 -3.77
CA THR A 214 13.22 -0.92 -4.07
C THR A 214 12.00 -1.28 -3.23
N TYR A 215 10.94 -1.77 -3.85
CA TYR A 215 9.76 -2.26 -3.12
C TYR A 215 9.82 -3.77 -2.89
N PHE A 216 9.23 -4.21 -1.77
CA PHE A 216 8.75 -5.58 -1.63
C PHE A 216 7.42 -5.60 -0.88
N SER A 217 6.67 -6.70 -1.01
CA SER A 217 5.39 -6.87 -0.32
C SER A 217 5.05 -8.35 -0.07
N MET A 218 3.94 -8.59 0.61
CA MET A 218 3.34 -9.88 0.89
C MET A 218 1.85 -9.81 0.56
N ILE A 219 1.36 -10.77 -0.22
CA ILE A 219 -0.07 -10.99 -0.46
C ILE A 219 -0.53 -12.30 0.19
N ARG A 220 -1.83 -12.57 0.10
CA ARG A 220 -2.50 -13.76 0.60
C ARG A 220 -3.63 -14.11 -0.35
N ASP A 221 -4.06 -15.35 -0.37
CA ASP A 221 -5.28 -15.76 -1.06
C ASP A 221 -6.43 -14.77 -0.75
N PRO A 222 -7.12 -14.25 -1.79
CA PRO A 222 -8.12 -13.18 -1.63
C PRO A 222 -9.23 -13.51 -0.63
N VAL A 223 -9.79 -14.72 -0.67
CA VAL A 223 -10.84 -15.18 0.25
C VAL A 223 -10.26 -15.28 1.66
N ASP A 224 -9.14 -15.98 1.80
CA ASP A 224 -8.47 -16.22 3.08
C ASP A 224 -8.08 -14.92 3.80
N ARG A 225 -7.71 -13.89 3.03
CA ARG A 225 -7.44 -12.53 3.50
C ARG A 225 -8.71 -11.86 4.02
N LEU A 226 -9.82 -11.92 3.28
CA LEU A 226 -11.12 -11.40 3.72
C LEU A 226 -11.59 -12.10 4.99
N VAL A 227 -11.60 -13.43 4.99
CA VAL A 227 -11.98 -14.26 6.15
C VAL A 227 -11.16 -13.87 7.38
N SER A 228 -9.85 -13.66 7.21
CA SER A 228 -9.00 -13.21 8.30
C SER A 228 -9.35 -11.80 8.79
N SER A 229 -9.70 -10.89 7.89
CA SER A 229 -10.15 -9.53 8.22
C SER A 229 -11.46 -9.55 9.02
N PHE A 230 -12.46 -10.24 8.49
CA PHE A 230 -13.79 -10.42 9.09
C PHE A 230 -13.71 -10.94 10.52
N ASN A 231 -12.99 -12.06 10.71
CA ASN A 231 -12.80 -12.68 12.02
C ASN A 231 -12.00 -11.77 12.98
N PHE A 232 -11.01 -11.03 12.47
CA PHE A 232 -10.22 -10.13 13.32
C PHE A 232 -11.03 -8.94 13.84
N ASN A 233 -11.89 -8.37 13.01
CA ASN A 233 -12.76 -7.27 13.42
C ASN A 233 -13.69 -7.68 14.56
N ARG A 234 -14.16 -8.93 14.57
CA ARG A 234 -15.06 -9.47 15.60
C ARG A 234 -14.34 -9.99 16.85
N PHE A 235 -13.29 -10.78 16.68
CA PHE A 235 -12.68 -11.56 17.77
C PHE A 235 -11.27 -11.10 18.17
N GLY A 236 -10.65 -10.25 17.36
CA GLY A 236 -9.26 -9.83 17.53
C GLY A 236 -8.24 -10.96 17.31
N ASP A 237 -6.98 -10.66 17.63
CA ASP A 237 -5.83 -11.57 17.50
C ASP A 237 -5.28 -12.03 18.86
N GLY A 238 -6.01 -11.77 19.95
CA GLY A 238 -5.60 -12.11 21.31
C GLY A 238 -4.45 -11.32 21.89
N THR A 239 -4.01 -10.26 21.22
CA THR A 239 -3.08 -9.32 21.83
C THR A 239 -3.80 -8.32 22.74
N ARG A 240 -3.05 -7.64 23.63
CA ARG A 240 -3.62 -6.67 24.60
C ARG A 240 -4.38 -5.52 23.94
N ASN A 241 -4.26 -5.36 22.62
CA ASN A 241 -4.94 -4.32 21.88
C ASN A 241 -6.45 -4.65 21.73
N LYS A 242 -7.30 -3.72 22.16
CA LYS A 242 -8.76 -3.89 22.16
C LYS A 242 -9.39 -3.40 20.84
N TRP A 243 -8.68 -3.48 19.70
CA TRP A 243 -9.18 -2.95 18.41
C TRP A 243 -10.53 -3.56 18.00
N HIS A 244 -10.71 -4.86 18.20
CA HIS A 244 -11.99 -5.55 17.97
C HIS A 244 -13.13 -4.98 18.83
N LYS A 245 -12.84 -4.40 20.01
CA LYS A 245 -13.87 -3.74 20.83
C LYS A 245 -14.35 -2.42 20.22
N MET A 246 -13.52 -1.79 19.39
CA MET A 246 -13.88 -0.58 18.65
C MET A 246 -14.56 -0.87 17.31
N PHE A 247 -14.72 -2.15 16.92
CA PHE A 247 -15.53 -2.49 15.77
C PHE A 247 -16.99 -2.13 16.04
N ARG A 248 -17.51 -1.21 15.21
CA ARG A 248 -18.88 -0.67 15.31
C ARG A 248 -19.88 -1.37 14.38
N GLY A 249 -19.44 -2.35 13.60
CA GLY A 249 -20.32 -3.13 12.72
C GLY A 249 -21.12 -4.18 13.48
N ASN A 250 -21.98 -4.90 12.75
CA ASN A 250 -22.79 -5.97 13.31
C ASN A 250 -21.90 -7.15 13.78
N LYS A 251 -21.77 -7.32 15.09
CA LYS A 251 -20.95 -8.40 15.69
C LYS A 251 -21.56 -9.78 15.54
N ASN A 252 -22.87 -9.85 15.33
CA ASN A 252 -23.62 -11.10 15.23
C ASN A 252 -23.77 -11.59 13.78
N LEU A 253 -23.48 -10.72 12.80
CA LEU A 253 -23.46 -11.08 11.39
C LEU A 253 -22.45 -12.20 11.16
N THR A 254 -22.92 -13.33 10.62
CA THR A 254 -22.11 -14.48 10.26
C THR A 254 -21.34 -14.21 8.97
N LEU A 255 -20.28 -14.99 8.73
CA LEU A 255 -19.47 -14.82 7.52
C LEU A 255 -20.27 -15.18 6.26
N ASP A 256 -21.08 -16.23 6.34
CA ASP A 256 -21.94 -16.67 5.26
C ASP A 256 -23.00 -15.63 4.92
N ASP A 257 -23.74 -15.12 5.90
CA ASP A 257 -24.74 -14.07 5.67
C ASP A 257 -24.09 -12.82 5.07
N CYS A 258 -22.91 -12.44 5.57
CA CYS A 258 -22.17 -11.31 5.04
C CYS A 258 -21.86 -11.47 3.55
N ILE A 259 -21.43 -12.66 3.14
CA ILE A 259 -21.08 -12.95 1.75
C ILE A 259 -22.36 -13.09 0.91
N LEU A 260 -23.28 -13.95 1.30
CA LEU A 260 -24.47 -14.28 0.52
C LEU A 260 -25.37 -13.06 0.32
N HIS A 261 -25.56 -12.23 1.34
CA HIS A 261 -26.33 -10.99 1.25
C HIS A 261 -25.52 -9.77 0.75
N ASN A 262 -24.24 -9.97 0.41
CA ASN A 262 -23.36 -8.93 -0.11
C ASN A 262 -23.29 -7.68 0.81
N GLU A 263 -23.17 -7.93 2.11
CA GLU A 263 -23.01 -6.88 3.12
C GLU A 263 -21.78 -6.02 2.84
N THR A 264 -21.81 -4.75 3.24
CA THR A 264 -20.79 -3.76 2.87
C THR A 264 -19.36 -4.20 3.18
N GLU A 265 -19.12 -4.96 4.25
CA GLU A 265 -17.76 -5.42 4.61
C GLU A 265 -17.26 -6.63 3.77
N CYS A 266 -18.18 -7.37 3.13
CA CYS A 266 -17.90 -8.49 2.23
C CYS A 266 -18.15 -8.16 0.75
N SER A 267 -18.63 -6.95 0.45
CA SER A 267 -18.83 -6.46 -0.92
C SER A 267 -17.50 -6.34 -1.67
N ILE A 268 -17.55 -6.35 -3.01
CA ILE A 268 -16.36 -6.29 -3.86
C ILE A 268 -15.49 -5.05 -3.57
N GLU A 269 -16.10 -3.91 -3.25
CA GLU A 269 -15.40 -2.65 -2.94
C GLU A 269 -14.57 -2.75 -1.66
N SER A 270 -15.07 -3.44 -0.64
CA SER A 270 -14.38 -3.65 0.64
C SER A 270 -13.43 -4.85 0.60
N ALA A 271 -13.81 -5.88 -0.15
CA ALA A 271 -13.09 -7.14 -0.27
C ALA A 271 -11.89 -7.06 -1.23
N SER A 272 -11.98 -6.23 -2.28
CA SER A 272 -10.87 -5.99 -3.20
C SER A 272 -9.90 -4.95 -2.62
N VAL A 273 -8.87 -5.45 -1.94
CA VAL A 273 -7.87 -4.63 -1.26
C VAL A 273 -6.51 -4.74 -1.93
N THR A 274 -6.12 -5.91 -2.40
CA THR A 274 -4.72 -6.18 -2.77
C THR A 274 -4.32 -5.42 -4.02
N ILE A 275 -5.14 -5.47 -5.09
CA ILE A 275 -4.88 -4.72 -6.34
C ILE A 275 -4.64 -3.24 -6.06
N ARG A 276 -5.49 -2.62 -5.23
CA ARG A 276 -5.42 -1.19 -4.91
C ARG A 276 -4.07 -0.78 -4.31
N TYR A 277 -3.48 -1.62 -3.45
CA TYR A 277 -2.16 -1.36 -2.86
C TYR A 277 -1.04 -1.31 -3.91
N PHE A 278 -1.12 -2.12 -4.96
CA PHE A 278 -0.12 -2.12 -6.04
C PHE A 278 -0.44 -1.14 -7.15
N CYS A 279 -1.72 -0.86 -7.41
CA CYS A 279 -2.16 0.09 -8.43
C CYS A 279 -1.72 1.52 -8.10
N GLY A 280 -1.83 1.93 -6.83
CA GLY A 280 -1.35 3.22 -6.33
C GLY A 280 -2.48 4.20 -6.00
N HIS A 281 -2.19 5.50 -6.15
CA HIS A 281 -3.08 6.59 -5.72
C HIS A 281 -4.00 7.15 -6.80
N ASP A 282 -3.98 6.63 -8.03
CA ASP A 282 -4.90 7.05 -9.10
C ASP A 282 -6.35 6.78 -8.68
N LEU A 283 -7.27 7.68 -9.04
CA LEU A 283 -8.69 7.55 -8.69
C LEU A 283 -9.31 6.25 -9.23
N ARG A 284 -8.84 5.77 -10.39
CA ARG A 284 -9.28 4.51 -11.00
C ARG A 284 -8.79 3.28 -10.22
N CYS A 285 -7.81 3.42 -9.32
CA CYS A 285 -7.38 2.34 -8.42
C CYS A 285 -8.36 2.11 -7.26
N LYS A 286 -9.34 2.99 -7.04
CA LYS A 286 -10.29 2.85 -5.91
C LYS A 286 -11.21 1.65 -6.06
N THR A 287 -11.55 1.29 -7.29
CA THR A 287 -12.48 0.21 -7.63
C THR A 287 -11.77 -0.80 -8.53
N PRO A 288 -11.89 -2.11 -8.27
CA PRO A 288 -11.31 -3.12 -9.13
C PRO A 288 -11.89 -3.05 -10.54
N SER A 289 -11.00 -3.15 -11.52
CA SER A 289 -11.26 -3.09 -12.96
C SER A 289 -10.05 -3.64 -13.70
N ASP A 290 -10.21 -4.03 -14.98
CA ASP A 290 -9.09 -4.50 -15.81
C ASP A 290 -7.95 -3.48 -15.89
N TRP A 291 -8.30 -2.18 -15.93
CA TRP A 291 -7.32 -1.10 -15.90
C TRP A 291 -6.50 -1.12 -14.61
N SER A 292 -7.17 -1.18 -13.45
CA SER A 292 -6.50 -1.18 -12.15
C SER A 292 -5.63 -2.43 -11.94
N LEU A 293 -6.09 -3.58 -12.42
CA LEU A 293 -5.36 -4.85 -12.44
C LEU A 293 -4.09 -4.72 -13.29
N GLY A 294 -4.23 -4.26 -14.54
CA GLY A 294 -3.10 -4.05 -15.45
C GLY A 294 -2.07 -3.08 -14.87
N ARG A 295 -2.52 -1.97 -14.28
CA ARG A 295 -1.63 -1.00 -13.63
C ARG A 295 -0.90 -1.62 -12.43
N ALA A 296 -1.59 -2.37 -11.59
CA ALA A 296 -0.98 -3.09 -10.47
C ALA A 296 0.10 -4.08 -10.93
N MET A 297 -0.19 -4.88 -11.97
CA MET A 297 0.78 -5.85 -12.53
C MET A 297 2.01 -5.15 -13.10
N VAL A 298 1.83 -4.05 -13.83
CA VAL A 298 2.94 -3.22 -14.35
C VAL A 298 3.81 -2.69 -13.20
N ASN A 299 3.20 -2.17 -12.14
CA ASN A 299 3.95 -1.66 -10.99
C ASN A 299 4.73 -2.78 -10.29
N VAL A 300 4.14 -3.96 -10.12
CA VAL A 300 4.84 -5.14 -9.57
C VAL A 300 6.05 -5.52 -10.43
N MET A 301 5.89 -5.59 -11.75
CA MET A 301 6.97 -5.96 -12.66
C MET A 301 8.12 -4.95 -12.65
N ARG A 302 7.81 -3.65 -12.57
CA ARG A 302 8.80 -2.57 -12.67
C ARG A 302 9.52 -2.28 -11.35
N TYR A 303 8.81 -2.29 -10.23
CA TYR A 303 9.28 -1.64 -9.00
C TYR A 303 9.44 -2.58 -7.80
N TYR A 304 8.80 -3.76 -7.83
CA TYR A 304 8.85 -4.70 -6.71
C TYR A 304 9.92 -5.77 -6.95
N SER A 305 10.95 -5.81 -6.11
CA SER A 305 11.94 -6.89 -6.16
C SER A 305 11.31 -8.24 -5.86
N VAL A 306 10.48 -8.31 -4.81
CA VAL A 306 9.77 -9.53 -4.39
C VAL A 306 8.34 -9.18 -3.98
N VAL A 307 7.37 -9.96 -4.42
CA VAL A 307 6.03 -9.99 -3.83
C VAL A 307 5.78 -11.43 -3.42
N GLY A 308 5.74 -11.67 -2.11
CA GLY A 308 5.61 -13.00 -1.52
C GLY A 308 4.17 -13.42 -1.26
N LEU A 309 3.99 -14.70 -0.91
CA LEU A 309 2.71 -15.28 -0.53
C LEU A 309 2.72 -15.65 0.95
N THR A 310 1.59 -15.46 1.63
CA THR A 310 1.44 -15.88 3.03
C THR A 310 1.47 -17.42 3.12
N GLU A 311 0.94 -18.09 2.11
CA GLU A 311 0.86 -19.54 1.94
C GLU A 311 2.22 -20.19 1.67
N ASP A 312 3.16 -19.45 1.06
CA ASP A 312 4.55 -19.87 0.82
C ASP A 312 5.53 -18.89 1.50
N TYR A 313 5.35 -18.75 2.82
CA TYR A 313 6.12 -17.81 3.62
C TYR A 313 7.61 -18.19 3.64
N ASP A 314 7.94 -19.48 3.86
CA ASP A 314 9.32 -19.97 3.86
C ASP A 314 10.02 -19.73 2.52
N GLY A 315 9.39 -20.10 1.40
CA GLY A 315 9.91 -19.84 0.06
C GLY A 315 10.12 -18.35 -0.18
N THR A 316 9.19 -17.51 0.27
CA THR A 316 9.33 -16.05 0.18
C THR A 316 10.57 -15.55 0.94
N LEU A 317 10.82 -16.02 2.17
CA LEU A 317 11.96 -15.56 2.97
C LEU A 317 13.29 -15.95 2.32
N LYS A 318 13.39 -17.15 1.73
CA LYS A 318 14.56 -17.59 0.97
C LYS A 318 14.80 -16.71 -0.27
N VAL A 319 13.74 -16.35 -0.99
CA VAL A 319 13.84 -15.44 -2.14
C VAL A 319 14.28 -14.04 -1.70
N LEU A 320 13.72 -13.51 -0.61
CA LEU A 320 14.13 -12.21 -0.05
C LEU A 320 15.61 -12.21 0.35
N GLU A 321 16.09 -13.26 1.01
CA GLU A 321 17.49 -13.41 1.38
C GLU A 321 18.42 -13.34 0.15
N LYS A 322 18.08 -14.05 -0.94
CA LYS A 322 18.92 -14.04 -2.16
C LYS A 322 18.79 -12.73 -2.97
N ARG A 323 17.61 -12.11 -3.03
CA ARG A 323 17.36 -10.90 -3.84
C ARG A 323 17.81 -9.61 -3.16
N LEU A 324 17.78 -9.56 -1.83
CA LEU A 324 18.10 -8.38 -1.03
C LEU A 324 18.99 -8.78 0.17
N PRO A 325 20.19 -9.35 -0.08
CA PRO A 325 21.02 -9.96 0.96
C PRO A 325 21.51 -8.96 2.02
N HIS A 326 21.73 -7.70 1.64
CA HIS A 326 22.08 -6.64 2.60
C HIS A 326 21.03 -6.42 3.69
N PHE A 327 19.76 -6.74 3.41
CA PHE A 327 18.66 -6.61 4.37
C PHE A 327 18.30 -7.95 5.01
N PHE A 328 18.35 -9.04 4.25
CA PHE A 328 17.72 -10.30 4.65
C PHE A 328 18.65 -11.50 4.79
N LYS A 329 19.98 -11.31 4.84
CA LYS A 329 20.92 -12.40 5.13
C LYS A 329 20.60 -13.08 6.48
N GLY A 330 20.37 -14.39 6.43
CA GLY A 330 19.98 -15.29 7.51
C GLY A 330 18.52 -15.16 7.97
N LEU A 331 17.64 -14.55 7.18
CA LEU A 331 16.22 -14.39 7.51
C LEU A 331 15.48 -15.74 7.65
N PRO A 332 15.68 -16.76 6.80
CA PRO A 332 15.03 -18.08 6.98
C PRO A 332 15.43 -18.76 8.31
N GLY A 333 16.67 -18.57 8.76
CA GLY A 333 17.13 -19.07 10.05
C GLY A 333 16.44 -18.38 11.23
N LEU A 334 16.16 -17.07 11.13
CA LEU A 334 15.36 -16.35 12.12
C LEU A 334 13.92 -16.86 12.16
N TYR A 335 13.34 -17.14 10.99
CA TYR A 335 12.01 -17.73 10.87
C TYR A 335 11.92 -19.09 11.55
N THR A 336 12.84 -20.00 11.24
CA THR A 336 12.87 -21.36 11.81
C THR A 336 12.91 -21.33 13.35
N ARG A 337 13.72 -20.43 13.95
CA ARG A 337 13.77 -20.25 15.41
C ARG A 337 12.51 -19.65 16.02
N ALA A 338 11.77 -18.86 15.24
CA ALA A 338 10.55 -18.19 15.69
C ALA A 338 9.28 -19.02 15.46
N ASN A 339 9.29 -19.97 14.51
CA ASN A 339 8.11 -20.65 13.96
C ASN A 339 7.30 -21.49 14.98
N GLY A 340 7.75 -21.63 16.23
CA GLY A 340 6.99 -22.24 17.33
C GLY A 340 6.44 -21.27 18.38
N LYS A 341 6.70 -19.96 18.27
CA LYS A 341 6.43 -18.97 19.35
C LYS A 341 5.37 -17.91 18.99
N ILE A 342 4.74 -18.00 17.82
CA ILE A 342 3.98 -16.87 17.25
C ILE A 342 2.47 -17.02 17.48
N LYS A 343 1.91 -16.05 18.20
CA LYS A 343 0.46 -15.90 18.47
C LYS A 343 -0.12 -14.72 17.68
N THR A 344 -0.12 -14.76 16.34
CA THR A 344 -0.69 -13.67 15.50
C THR A 344 -1.93 -14.09 14.71
N ALA A 345 -2.43 -15.31 14.92
CA ALA A 345 -3.68 -15.76 14.33
C ALA A 345 -4.89 -15.20 15.09
N SER A 346 -5.97 -14.92 14.35
CA SER A 346 -7.27 -14.61 14.97
C SER A 346 -7.69 -15.75 15.91
N LYS A 347 -8.25 -15.41 17.09
CA LYS A 347 -8.59 -16.40 18.14
C LYS A 347 -9.58 -17.46 17.66
N LYS A 348 -10.56 -17.05 16.84
CA LYS A 348 -11.53 -17.92 16.18
C LYS A 348 -11.41 -17.71 14.67
N LYS A 349 -11.47 -18.81 13.92
CA LYS A 349 -11.43 -18.81 12.45
C LYS A 349 -12.70 -19.50 11.95
N TYR A 350 -13.78 -18.74 11.84
CA TYR A 350 -14.93 -19.21 11.09
C TYR A 350 -14.58 -19.17 9.61
N ARG A 351 -14.80 -20.29 8.92
CA ARG A 351 -14.68 -20.43 7.48
C ARG A 351 -16.06 -20.23 6.85
N PRO A 352 -16.14 -19.70 5.63
CA PRO A 352 -17.40 -19.64 4.89
C PRO A 352 -17.84 -21.06 4.51
N SER A 353 -19.15 -21.28 4.29
CA SER A 353 -19.59 -22.50 3.60
C SER A 353 -19.02 -22.59 2.19
N PRO A 354 -18.98 -23.79 1.57
CA PRO A 354 -18.53 -23.94 0.19
C PRO A 354 -19.28 -23.05 -0.80
N VAL A 355 -20.59 -22.85 -0.59
CA VAL A 355 -21.43 -21.99 -1.44
C VAL A 355 -21.03 -20.52 -1.30
N ALA A 356 -20.88 -20.03 -0.07
CA ALA A 356 -20.42 -18.67 0.18
C ALA A 356 -18.99 -18.45 -0.34
N GLU A 357 -18.11 -19.43 -0.18
CA GLU A 357 -16.74 -19.35 -0.72
C GLU A 357 -16.74 -19.21 -2.25
N GLU A 358 -17.53 -20.00 -2.96
CA GLU A 358 -17.61 -19.95 -4.42
C GLU A 358 -18.16 -18.60 -4.91
N VAL A 359 -19.24 -18.10 -4.29
CA VAL A 359 -19.77 -16.75 -4.57
C VAL A 359 -18.69 -15.69 -4.39
N LEU A 360 -17.92 -15.78 -3.31
CA LEU A 360 -16.86 -14.80 -3.04
C LEU A 360 -15.69 -14.94 -4.03
N ARG A 361 -15.32 -16.15 -4.45
CA ARG A 361 -14.29 -16.39 -5.48
C ARG A 361 -14.67 -15.75 -6.81
N GLN A 362 -15.93 -15.89 -7.24
CA GLN A 362 -16.45 -15.27 -8.46
C GLN A 362 -16.41 -13.73 -8.36
N ARG A 363 -16.88 -13.16 -7.25
CA ARG A 363 -16.82 -11.70 -7.01
C ARG A 363 -15.38 -11.18 -6.99
N LEU A 364 -14.42 -11.97 -6.50
CA LEU A 364 -13.00 -11.62 -6.40
C LEU A 364 -12.14 -12.10 -7.58
N HIS A 365 -12.73 -12.40 -8.74
CA HIS A 365 -12.00 -12.95 -9.89
C HIS A 365 -10.79 -12.09 -10.33
N LEU A 366 -10.88 -10.75 -10.29
CA LEU A 366 -9.73 -9.88 -10.61
C LEU A 366 -8.61 -10.00 -9.57
N GLU A 367 -8.96 -10.09 -8.28
CA GLU A 367 -7.99 -10.31 -7.20
C GLU A 367 -7.31 -11.67 -7.33
N TYR A 368 -8.05 -12.71 -7.75
CA TYR A 368 -7.49 -14.02 -8.06
C TYR A 368 -6.57 -13.99 -9.27
N THR A 369 -6.93 -13.23 -10.30
CA THR A 369 -6.08 -13.02 -11.48
C THR A 369 -4.75 -12.38 -11.05
N PHE A 370 -4.79 -11.33 -10.22
CA PHE A 370 -3.60 -10.71 -9.66
C PHE A 370 -2.79 -11.67 -8.77
N TYR A 371 -3.46 -12.40 -7.88
CA TYR A 371 -2.83 -13.38 -6.99
C TYR A 371 -2.09 -14.47 -7.77
N ASN A 372 -2.71 -15.02 -8.82
CA ASN A 372 -2.11 -16.06 -9.66
C ASN A 372 -0.93 -15.54 -10.48
N PHE A 373 -0.99 -14.29 -10.95
CA PHE A 373 0.15 -13.61 -11.55
C PHE A 373 1.33 -13.52 -10.56
N VAL A 374 1.09 -13.06 -9.33
CA VAL A 374 2.14 -12.95 -8.30
C VAL A 374 2.67 -14.33 -7.90
N LYS A 375 1.80 -15.33 -7.74
CA LYS A 375 2.17 -16.72 -7.44
C LYS A 375 3.10 -17.29 -8.51
N SER A 376 2.75 -17.12 -9.78
CA SER A 376 3.57 -17.55 -10.91
C SER A 376 4.92 -16.84 -10.93
N ARG A 377 4.93 -15.53 -10.67
CA ARG A 377 6.17 -14.74 -10.57
C ARG A 377 7.07 -15.21 -9.43
N LEU A 378 6.52 -15.49 -8.25
CA LEU A 378 7.28 -16.01 -7.10
C LEU A 378 7.87 -17.38 -7.41
N HIS A 379 7.08 -18.28 -8.01
CA HIS A 379 7.55 -19.59 -8.46
C HIS A 379 8.73 -19.49 -9.43
N ASN A 380 8.64 -18.60 -10.41
CA ASN A 380 9.73 -18.36 -11.36
C ASN A 380 10.99 -17.79 -10.68
N LEU A 381 10.84 -16.91 -9.69
CA LEU A 381 11.96 -16.43 -8.88
C LEU A 381 12.61 -17.56 -8.09
N LYS A 382 11.83 -18.45 -7.46
CA LYS A 382 12.36 -19.61 -6.73
C LYS A 382 13.18 -20.52 -7.66
N LYS A 383 12.64 -20.85 -8.84
CA LYS A 383 13.34 -21.62 -9.87
C LYS A 383 14.65 -20.96 -10.30
N ALA A 384 14.60 -19.68 -10.66
CA ALA A 384 15.79 -18.92 -11.10
C ALA A 384 16.87 -18.81 -10.02
N LEU A 385 16.47 -18.93 -8.75
CA LEU A 385 17.36 -18.84 -7.61
C LEU A 385 17.69 -20.21 -7.00
N ALA A 386 17.26 -21.34 -7.59
CA ALA A 386 17.40 -22.68 -7.05
C ALA A 386 16.96 -22.77 -5.56
N ILE A 387 15.69 -22.46 -5.30
CA ILE A 387 15.02 -22.53 -3.99
C ILE A 387 13.92 -23.58 -4.00
#